data_AF-A0A174KD76-F1
#
_entry.id   AF-A0A174KD76-F1
#
_cell.length_a   1.000
_cell.length_b   1.000
_cell.length_c   1.000
_cell.angle_alpha   90.00
_cell.angle_beta   90.00
_cell.angle_gamma   90.00
#
_symmetry.space_group_name_H-M   'P 1'
#
loop_
_entity.id
_entity.type
_entity.pdbx_description
1 polymer ?
#
loop_
_entity_poly.entity_id
_entity_poly.type
_entity_poly.pdbx_seq_one_letter_code
_entity_poly.pdbx_strand_id
1 'polypeptide(L)' 'MKVKIVCTRDNETKIVDLPMNEEELLKIQGSVLDRDTVGYITGAEIKYYDENLNEIDNVFLLNRQLKNILK' A
#
# COMPACT_ATOMS: atom_id res chain seq x y z
N MET A 1 3.20 12.57 0.10
CA MET A 1 2.14 12.20 1.07
C MET A 1 2.50 10.84 1.63
N LYS A 2 2.55 10.67 2.96
CA LYS A 2 2.81 9.35 3.54
C LYS A 2 1.55 8.50 3.54
N VAL A 3 1.71 7.24 3.19
CA VAL A 3 0.66 6.21 3.23
C VAL A 3 1.16 5.03 4.05
N LYS A 4 0.34 4.58 4.99
CA LYS A 4 0.52 3.33 5.73
C LYS A 4 -0.17 2.20 4.97
N ILE A 5 0.58 1.14 4.69
CA ILE A 5 0.10 -0.10 4.07
C ILE A 5 0.11 -1.14 5.18
N VAL A 6 -1.06 -1.72 5.48
CA VAL A 6 -1.26 -2.58 6.66
C VAL A 6 -1.89 -3.90 6.21
N CYS A 7 -1.27 -5.02 6.59
CA CYS A 7 -1.88 -6.34 6.50
C CYS A 7 -2.85 -6.55 7.67
N THR A 8 -4.12 -6.86 7.40
CA THR A 8 -5.13 -7.01 8.46
C THR A 8 -4.96 -8.28 9.31
N ARG A 9 -4.16 -9.24 8.85
CA ARG A 9 -3.93 -10.53 9.51
C ARG A 9 -2.96 -10.42 10.68
N ASP A 10 -1.81 -9.79 10.45
CA ASP A 10 -0.66 -9.76 11.37
C ASP A 10 -0.24 -8.33 11.75
N ASN A 11 -0.93 -7.32 11.21
CA ASN A 11 -0.60 -5.89 11.36
C ASN A 11 0.79 -5.51 10.83
N GLU A 12 1.39 -6.34 9.97
CA GLU A 12 2.60 -5.95 9.25
C GLU A 12 2.34 -4.64 8.52
N THR A 13 3.21 -3.66 8.75
CA THR A 13 2.98 -2.28 8.33
C THR A 13 4.21 -1.71 7.64
N LYS A 14 4.00 -1.13 6.46
CA LYS A 14 5.01 -0.33 5.77
C LYS A 14 4.50 1.08 5.49
N ILE A 15 5.40 2.05 5.59
CA ILE A 15 5.11 3.46 5.28
C ILE A 15 5.84 3.82 3.99
N VAL A 16 5.11 4.42 3.06
CA VAL A 16 5.64 4.86 1.77
C VAL A 16 5.29 6.32 1.51
N ASP A 17 6.13 7.00 0.74
CA ASP A 17 5.86 8.35 0.25
C ASP A 17 5.30 8.30 -1.17
N LEU A 18 4.06 8.78 -1.35
CA LEU A 18 3.45 8.96 -2.66
C LEU A 18 3.61 10.41 -3.19
N PRO A 19 3.72 10.60 -4.51
CA PRO A 19 3.73 9.55 -5.53
C PRO A 19 5.09 8.84 -5.64
N MET A 20 5.07 7.55 -5.99
CA MET A 20 6.24 6.72 -6.21
C MET A 20 6.13 5.85 -7.47
N ASN A 21 7.17 5.06 -7.77
CA ASN A 21 7.14 4.07 -8.83
C ASN A 21 6.06 3.00 -8.54
N GLU A 22 5.21 2.71 -9.53
CA GLU A 22 4.08 1.79 -9.38
C GLU A 22 4.53 0.33 -9.17
N GLU A 23 5.64 -0.09 -9.80
CA GLU A 23 6.22 -1.42 -9.59
C GLU A 23 6.80 -1.58 -8.18
N GLU A 24 7.42 -0.53 -7.64
CA GLU A 24 7.90 -0.53 -6.25
C GLU A 24 6.74 -0.58 -5.26
N LEU A 25 5.67 0.20 -5.51
CA LEU A 25 4.45 0.15 -4.70
C LEU A 25 3.83 -1.25 -4.67
N LEU A 26 3.79 -1.92 -5.83
CA LEU A 26 3.30 -3.30 -5.95
C LEU A 26 4.19 -4.30 -5.18
N LYS A 27 5.52 -4.15 -5.26
CA LYS A 27 6.47 -4.98 -4.48
C LYS A 27 6.28 -4.80 -2.98
N ILE A 28 6.07 -3.56 -2.52
CA ILE A 28 5.83 -3.27 -1.11
C ILE A 28 4.50 -3.88 -0.66
N GLN A 29 3.43 -3.74 -1.45
CA GLN A 29 2.16 -4.41 -1.18
C GLN A 29 2.34 -5.93 -1.06
N GLY A 30 3.04 -6.56 -2.01
CA GLY A 30 3.30 -8.01 -1.97
C GLY A 30 4.09 -8.45 -0.74
N SER A 31 5.08 -7.65 -0.34
CA SER A 31 5.88 -7.87 0.87
C SER A 31 5.06 -7.73 2.15
N VAL A 32 4.13 -6.76 2.24
CA VAL A 32 3.27 -6.60 3.42
C VAL A 32 2.28 -7.77 3.54
N LEU A 33 1.81 -8.28 2.40
CA LEU A 33 0.94 -9.45 2.37
C LEU A 33 1.70 -10.78 2.54
N ASP A 34 3.02 -10.74 2.70
CA ASP A 34 3.91 -11.91 2.78
C ASP A 34 3.71 -12.91 1.60
N ARG A 35 3.46 -12.37 0.39
CA ARG A 35 3.25 -13.20 -0.83
C ARG A 35 4.46 -14.05 -1.17
N ASP A 36 5.65 -13.63 -0.74
CA ASP A 36 6.92 -14.26 -1.09
C ASP A 36 7.21 -15.53 -0.27
N THR A 37 6.55 -15.73 0.88
CA THR A 37 6.84 -16.89 1.75
C THR A 37 5.66 -17.81 2.03
N VAL A 38 4.41 -17.32 2.04
CA VAL A 38 3.26 -18.13 2.51
C VAL A 38 2.32 -18.60 1.38
N GLY A 39 2.52 -18.12 0.15
CA GLY A 39 1.56 -18.39 -0.95
C GLY A 39 0.21 -17.70 -0.71
N TYR A 40 -0.75 -17.85 -1.64
CA TYR A 40 -2.08 -17.21 -1.58
C TYR A 40 -2.83 -17.57 -0.28
N ILE A 41 -2.61 -16.82 0.80
CA ILE A 41 -3.39 -16.96 2.03
C ILE A 41 -4.76 -16.35 1.76
N THR A 42 -5.75 -17.22 1.67
CA THR A 42 -7.16 -16.86 1.62
C THR A 42 -7.50 -16.10 2.92
N GLY A 43 -7.86 -14.82 2.83
CA GLY A 43 -8.36 -14.02 3.95
C GLY A 43 -7.42 -12.93 4.51
N ALA A 44 -6.21 -12.75 3.98
CA ALA A 44 -5.40 -11.56 4.29
C ALA A 44 -5.78 -10.39 3.37
N GLU A 45 -6.23 -9.28 3.95
CA GLU A 45 -6.53 -8.04 3.21
C GLU A 45 -5.45 -7.00 3.50
N ILE A 46 -5.20 -6.12 2.53
CA ILE A 46 -4.41 -4.91 2.76
C ILE A 46 -5.34 -3.72 2.86
N LYS A 47 -5.14 -2.94 3.92
CA LYS A 47 -5.74 -1.62 4.09
C LYS A 47 -4.66 -0.55 3.96
N TYR A 48 -5.11 0.62 3.54
CA TYR A 48 -4.25 1.78 3.31
C TYR A 48 -4.77 2.94 4.13
N TYR A 49 -3.86 3.70 4.74
CA TYR A 49 -4.24 4.88 5.52
C TYR A 49 -3.33 6.06 5.20
N ASP A 50 -3.91 7.26 5.19
CA ASP A 50 -3.13 8.50 5.13
C ASP A 50 -2.49 8.85 6.50
N GLU A 51 -1.85 10.01 6.56
CA GLU A 51 -1.23 10.55 7.77
C GLU A 51 -2.22 10.83 8.90
N ASN A 52 -3.49 11.04 8.56
CA ASN A 52 -4.59 11.33 9.48
C ASN A 52 -5.40 10.08 9.85
N LEU A 53 -4.94 8.89 9.45
CA LEU A 53 -5.63 7.60 9.64
C LEU A 53 -6.95 7.46 8.85
N ASN A 54 -7.16 8.26 7.81
CA ASN A 54 -8.27 8.03 6.89
C ASN A 54 -7.94 6.85 5.98
N GLU A 55 -8.91 5.94 5.80
CA GLU A 55 -8.76 4.79 4.89
C GLU A 55 -8.72 5.27 3.43
N ILE A 56 -7.83 4.66 2.64
CA ILE A 56 -7.67 4.93 1.21
C ILE A 56 -8.12 3.70 0.43
N ASP A 57 -9.23 3.81 -0.31
CA ASP A 57 -9.79 2.68 -1.06
C ASP A 57 -8.87 2.18 -2.18
N ASN A 58 -8.22 3.10 -2.92
CA ASN A 58 -7.38 2.76 -4.05
C ASN A 58 -6.07 3.55 -4.08
N VAL A 59 -5.04 2.96 -3.46
CA VAL A 59 -3.70 3.57 -3.37
C VAL A 59 -3.05 3.79 -4.74
N PHE A 60 -3.35 2.95 -5.74
CA PHE A 60 -2.76 3.06 -7.08
C PHE A 60 -3.36 4.22 -7.86
N LEU A 61 -4.68 4.43 -7.74
CA LEU A 61 -5.36 5.60 -8.32
C LEU A 61 -4.80 6.88 -7.69
N LEU A 62 -4.71 6.93 -6.36
CA LEU A 62 -4.13 8.07 -5.64
C LEU A 62 -2.69 8.35 -6.08
N ASN A 63 -1.85 7.31 -6.20
CA ASN A 63 -0.46 7.43 -6.67
C ASN A 63 -0.40 8.10 -8.06
N ARG A 64 -1.24 7.68 -9.00
CA ARG A 64 -1.29 8.26 -10.35
C ARG A 64 -1.81 9.69 -10.36
N GLN A 65 -2.83 10.00 -9.55
CA GLN A 65 -3.37 11.36 -9.41
C GLN A 65 -2.30 12.33 -8.89
N LEU A 66 -1.60 11.96 -7.82
CA LEU A 66 -0.51 12.77 -7.25
C LEU A 66 0.64 12.95 -8.24
N LYS A 67 0.99 11.92 -9.02
CA LYS A 67 2.05 12.00 -10.04
C LYS A 67 1.70 12.96 -11.18
N ASN A 68 0.42 13.11 -11.50
CA ASN A 68 -0.04 14.05 -12.52
C ASN A 68 -0.12 15.51 -12.01
N ILE A 69 -0.24 15.73 -10.70
CA ILE A 69 -0.20 17.06 -10.08
C ILE A 69 1.24 17.61 -10.01
N LEU A 70 2.23 16.72 -9.89
CA LEU A 70 3.66 17.10 -9.83
C LEU A 70 4.32 17.30 -11.21
N LYS A 71 3.57 17.16 -12.31
CA LYS A 71 4.04 17.46 -13.67
C LYS A 71 3.74 18.90 -14.02
#